data_AF-A0A7Y7C1Z3-F1
#
_entry.id   AF-A0A7Y7C1Z3-F1
#
_cell.length_a   1.000
_cell.length_b   1.000
_cell.length_c   1.000
_cell.angle_alpha   90.00
_cell.angle_beta   90.00
_cell.angle_gamma   90.00
#
_symmetry.space_group_name_H-M   'P 1'
#
loop_
_entity.id
_entity.type
_entity.pdbx_description
1 polymer ?
#
loop_
_entity_poly.entity_id
_entity_poly.type
_entity_poly.pdbx_seq_one_letter_code
_entity_poly.pdbx_strand_id
1 'polypeptide(L)'
;MVNSESRLSAAKRMLAVLALVLSACGGDTSPEPDGGATPDASIPADAGEQPEDGGADVDAGAEPDAGAQPDSGSEGDAGTEPDAGTEPDAGTEADAGTEPDAGTESDAGTEPDAGTEPDAGSLVCGDGVVLGSELCDDGNVESGDGCSATCQDIEPGWTCPVAGGPCSAAMCGDGVTAGAEECEDGNIINGDGCDSTCRLEDGWHCPAVGALCSRTVCGDFQVQGTEHCDDGNHDFGDGCLPDCRREPRCSDGSCEDVCGDGVILPGSTEECDDGNLRANDGCSPECKLEPGFACVSIEEEPPQEISFPIVYRDFRGYDLPAGEGLPRGHIDFQNKSGVERGIVQSALGVDGKPVYAKEGQSSATTHGRTAFDQWYRDAHGVNRAVVSSMTLAHTGNGAYRFEDPTFFPLDALGWVAAGFEPTRPGSDSAPRNFHFTSETRSWFEYKGTEVLSFRGDDDVWVFINGRLALDLGGIHGAEAGTVTLSARAEELGLVPGRIYEVALFQAERHTTGSSYQLTLNSFGTRRTECRSLCGNAIIDEGEACDDGVNDGAYGGCTPGCMLAPRCGDSVVQYIEGEECDDGNTTSRDGCSATCMLELG
;
A
#
# COMPACT_ATOMS: atom_id res chain seq x y z
N MET A 1 -53.23 15.30 13.58
CA MET A 1 -52.00 16.05 13.24
C MET A 1 -50.82 15.31 13.84
N VAL A 2 -49.67 15.37 13.18
CA VAL A 2 -48.41 14.66 13.43
C VAL A 2 -48.17 14.27 14.91
N ASN A 3 -47.86 13.00 15.15
CA ASN A 3 -47.40 12.51 16.46
C ASN A 3 -45.95 12.01 16.32
N SER A 4 -45.06 12.50 17.17
CA SER A 4 -43.62 12.21 17.16
C SER A 4 -43.27 11.14 18.19
N GLU A 5 -42.84 9.95 17.76
CA GLU A 5 -42.27 8.91 18.64
C GLU A 5 -41.64 7.79 17.79
N SER A 6 -40.30 7.73 17.66
CA SER A 6 -39.53 6.51 17.25
C SER A 6 -38.01 6.71 17.01
N ARG A 7 -37.25 7.36 17.91
CA ARG A 7 -35.76 7.28 17.89
C ARG A 7 -35.14 7.27 19.29
N LEU A 8 -35.27 6.15 20.02
CA LEU A 8 -34.44 5.85 21.19
C LEU A 8 -34.44 4.36 21.58
N SER A 9 -33.86 3.48 20.76
CA SER A 9 -33.59 2.07 21.14
C SER A 9 -32.60 1.37 20.20
N ALA A 10 -31.31 1.71 20.30
CA ALA A 10 -30.22 0.98 19.62
C ALA A 10 -28.88 1.12 20.37
N ALA A 11 -28.88 0.94 21.70
CA ALA A 11 -27.67 1.04 22.53
C ALA A 11 -27.74 0.16 23.79
N LYS A 12 -27.93 -1.16 23.61
CA LYS A 12 -27.60 -2.24 24.58
C LYS A 12 -27.97 -3.63 24.08
N ARG A 13 -26.98 -4.43 23.65
CA ARG A 13 -26.99 -5.92 23.65
C ARG A 13 -25.56 -6.43 23.40
N MET A 14 -25.23 -7.57 24.02
CA MET A 14 -23.89 -8.13 24.31
C MET A 14 -23.19 -7.46 25.51
N LEU A 15 -23.02 -8.08 26.69
CA LEU A 15 -23.29 -9.43 27.20
C LEU A 15 -22.43 -10.56 26.55
N ALA A 16 -21.65 -11.41 27.23
CA ALA A 16 -20.89 -11.41 28.49
C ALA A 16 -20.42 -12.87 28.69
N VAL A 17 -19.11 -13.12 28.64
CA VAL A 17 -18.41 -14.37 29.02
C VAL A 17 -16.98 -13.96 29.39
N LEU A 18 -16.26 -14.48 30.40
CA LEU A 18 -16.55 -15.43 31.49
C LEU A 18 -16.24 -14.76 32.87
N ALA A 19 -16.47 -15.44 34.00
CA ALA A 19 -15.88 -15.07 35.28
C ALA A 19 -15.48 -16.31 36.10
N LEU A 20 -14.26 -16.37 36.64
CA LEU A 20 -13.95 -17.27 37.77
C LEU A 20 -12.71 -16.85 38.59
N VAL A 21 -12.98 -16.31 39.78
CA VAL A 21 -12.32 -16.59 41.07
C VAL A 21 -10.81 -16.32 41.24
N LEU A 22 -10.47 -15.29 42.03
CA LEU A 22 -10.12 -15.50 43.46
C LEU A 22 -10.22 -14.19 44.29
N SER A 23 -10.40 -14.34 45.61
CA SER A 23 -10.69 -13.25 46.56
C SER A 23 -9.85 -13.36 47.83
N ALA A 24 -9.27 -12.24 48.29
CA ALA A 24 -8.70 -11.93 49.62
C ALA A 24 -7.80 -10.67 49.47
N CYS A 25 -7.79 -9.61 50.31
CA CYS A 25 -8.55 -9.13 51.47
C CYS A 25 -8.74 -7.59 51.28
N GLY A 26 -9.69 -6.85 51.87
CA GLY A 26 -9.85 -6.59 53.31
C GLY A 26 -8.65 -5.77 53.87
N GLY A 27 -8.77 -4.51 54.31
CA GLY A 27 -9.94 -3.63 54.44
C GLY A 27 -9.56 -2.19 54.87
N ASP A 28 -10.53 -1.42 55.34
CA ASP A 28 -10.49 0.04 55.57
C ASP A 28 -9.40 0.58 56.53
N THR A 29 -8.90 1.81 56.30
CA THR A 29 -9.28 3.03 57.06
C THR A 29 -8.36 4.26 56.81
N SER A 30 -8.95 5.42 56.52
CA SER A 30 -8.39 6.78 56.70
C SER A 30 -8.33 7.16 58.21
N PRO A 31 -7.64 8.22 58.70
CA PRO A 31 -7.33 9.50 58.00
C PRO A 31 -5.97 10.19 58.29
N GLU A 32 -5.80 11.37 57.69
CA GLU A 32 -4.76 12.40 57.91
C GLU A 32 -4.95 13.14 59.27
N PRO A 33 -4.24 14.26 59.60
CA PRO A 33 -2.96 14.83 59.10
C PRO A 33 -1.97 15.20 60.25
N ASP A 34 -0.78 15.73 59.94
CA ASP A 34 -0.31 17.08 60.39
C ASP A 34 1.20 17.36 60.17
N GLY A 35 1.50 18.60 59.75
CA GLY A 35 2.52 19.44 60.41
C GLY A 35 3.96 19.55 59.88
N GLY A 36 4.32 20.73 59.37
CA GLY A 36 5.44 21.48 59.98
C GLY A 36 6.70 21.86 59.16
N ALA A 37 6.62 22.97 58.43
CA ALA A 37 7.62 24.06 58.31
C ALA A 37 9.16 23.80 58.35
N THR A 38 9.81 24.04 57.19
CA THR A 38 10.84 25.08 56.88
C THR A 38 11.51 25.92 58.01
N PRO A 39 12.63 26.64 57.76
CA PRO A 39 13.72 26.49 56.75
C PRO A 39 15.16 26.74 57.34
N ASP A 40 16.18 26.83 56.46
CA ASP A 40 17.01 28.04 56.23
C ASP A 40 18.55 27.82 56.15
N ALA A 41 19.18 28.68 55.34
CA ALA A 41 20.60 29.06 55.24
C ALA A 41 21.68 28.01 54.81
N SER A 42 22.75 28.35 54.08
CA SER A 42 23.06 29.23 52.93
C SER A 42 24.60 29.45 52.85
N ILE A 43 25.19 29.34 51.64
CA ILE A 43 26.38 30.12 51.16
C ILE A 43 27.77 29.78 51.80
N PRO A 44 28.96 29.94 51.12
CA PRO A 44 29.31 30.10 49.69
C PRO A 44 30.38 29.09 49.16
N ALA A 45 30.81 29.31 47.90
CA ALA A 45 31.92 28.65 47.20
C ALA A 45 33.34 29.16 47.58
N ASP A 46 34.37 28.47 47.09
CA ASP A 46 35.66 29.05 46.69
C ASP A 46 36.25 28.30 45.46
N ALA A 47 37.27 28.85 44.81
CA ALA A 47 37.61 28.58 43.41
C ALA A 47 39.01 27.97 43.15
N GLY A 48 39.13 27.30 42.00
CA GLY A 48 40.32 27.27 41.14
C GLY A 48 41.48 26.32 41.50
N GLU A 49 41.92 25.51 40.53
CA GLU A 49 43.31 25.54 40.00
C GLU A 49 43.50 24.57 38.81
N GLN A 50 44.42 24.94 37.91
CA GLN A 50 45.05 24.18 36.81
C GLN A 50 46.56 24.49 36.92
N PRO A 51 47.53 23.80 36.26
CA PRO A 51 47.45 22.66 35.34
C PRO A 51 48.52 21.54 35.61
N GLU A 52 48.63 20.53 34.73
CA GLU A 52 49.84 20.15 33.95
C GLU A 52 49.88 18.68 33.46
N ASP A 53 50.26 18.54 32.19
CA ASP A 53 50.88 17.44 31.42
C ASP A 53 50.80 15.94 31.81
N GLY A 54 50.62 15.13 30.75
CA GLY A 54 51.41 13.90 30.56
C GLY A 54 50.68 12.67 30.03
N GLY A 55 50.73 12.42 28.71
CA GLY A 55 50.28 11.16 28.12
C GLY A 55 50.11 11.21 26.60
N ALA A 56 51.12 10.73 25.87
CA ALA A 56 51.12 10.70 24.40
C ALA A 56 50.82 9.28 23.84
N ASP A 57 50.62 9.27 22.52
CA ASP A 57 50.92 8.21 21.55
C ASP A 57 49.80 7.28 21.02
N VAL A 58 49.61 7.43 19.70
CA VAL A 58 49.27 6.48 18.61
C VAL A 58 47.87 5.84 18.54
N ASP A 59 47.28 5.61 17.35
CA ASP A 59 47.75 5.86 15.96
C ASP A 59 46.63 6.32 15.01
N ALA A 60 47.02 6.79 13.83
CA ALA A 60 46.14 7.30 12.78
C ALA A 60 45.54 6.22 11.86
N GLY A 61 44.44 6.59 11.19
CA GLY A 61 43.81 5.88 10.08
C GLY A 61 42.74 6.77 9.45
N ALA A 62 43.10 7.87 8.80
CA ALA A 62 43.53 7.93 7.39
C ALA A 62 42.36 7.73 6.41
N GLU A 63 41.77 8.86 6.02
CA GLU A 63 40.83 8.99 4.89
C GLU A 63 41.53 8.66 3.56
N PRO A 64 40.81 8.11 2.55
CA PRO A 64 41.19 8.20 1.15
C PRO A 64 40.42 9.34 0.46
N ASP A 65 41.16 10.37 0.05
CA ASP A 65 40.66 11.54 -0.67
C ASP A 65 40.54 11.26 -2.19
N ALA A 66 39.63 12.00 -2.84
CA ALA A 66 39.56 12.30 -4.29
C ALA A 66 39.75 11.17 -5.36
N GLY A 67 38.62 10.68 -5.90
CA GLY A 67 38.54 10.14 -7.27
C GLY A 67 38.18 11.23 -8.29
N ALA A 68 38.91 11.31 -9.41
CA ALA A 68 38.88 12.49 -10.30
C ALA A 68 37.75 12.52 -11.35
N GLN A 69 37.31 13.75 -11.69
CA GLN A 69 36.58 14.07 -12.93
C GLN A 69 37.39 13.68 -14.19
N PRO A 70 36.69 13.46 -15.31
CA PRO A 70 37.12 13.94 -16.62
C PRO A 70 36.17 15.02 -17.18
N ASP A 71 36.75 16.12 -17.67
CA ASP A 71 36.04 17.21 -18.36
C ASP A 71 35.68 16.87 -19.83
N SER A 72 34.88 17.76 -20.44
CA SER A 72 34.24 17.62 -21.75
C SER A 72 35.04 18.15 -22.96
N GLY A 73 34.66 17.67 -24.17
CA GLY A 73 35.11 18.17 -25.48
C GLY A 73 36.02 17.19 -26.26
N SER A 74 35.92 17.00 -27.60
CA SER A 74 35.06 17.64 -28.61
C SER A 74 34.92 16.77 -29.88
N GLU A 75 33.83 16.99 -30.63
CA GLU A 75 33.52 16.70 -32.05
C GLU A 75 34.39 15.74 -32.92
N GLY A 76 33.72 14.81 -33.61
CA GLY A 76 34.26 14.01 -34.72
C GLY A 76 33.16 13.32 -35.56
N ASP A 77 33.23 13.43 -36.88
CA ASP A 77 32.12 13.19 -37.84
C ASP A 77 31.72 11.73 -38.15
N ALA A 78 30.42 11.58 -38.46
CA ALA A 78 29.73 10.67 -39.39
C ALA A 78 30.28 9.26 -39.73
N GLY A 79 29.44 8.23 -39.52
CA GLY A 79 29.66 6.84 -39.97
C GLY A 79 28.38 6.00 -40.15
N THR A 80 27.69 6.22 -41.27
CA THR A 80 26.66 5.39 -41.96
C THR A 80 26.14 4.07 -41.32
N GLU A 81 24.81 3.97 -41.24
CA GLU A 81 24.03 2.74 -41.06
C GLU A 81 24.14 1.75 -42.24
N PRO A 82 23.86 0.45 -42.04
CA PRO A 82 23.46 -0.48 -43.09
C PRO A 82 21.95 -0.85 -43.01
N ASP A 83 21.27 -0.71 -44.15
CA ASP A 83 19.82 -0.90 -44.33
C ASP A 83 19.27 -2.33 -44.11
N ALA A 84 17.93 -2.38 -43.98
CA ALA A 84 17.10 -3.56 -43.82
C ALA A 84 17.28 -4.66 -44.89
N GLY A 85 17.24 -5.93 -44.44
CA GLY A 85 17.15 -7.11 -45.30
C GLY A 85 15.70 -7.42 -45.69
N THR A 86 15.45 -7.53 -47.00
CA THR A 86 14.12 -7.73 -47.61
C THR A 86 13.80 -9.21 -47.82
N GLU A 87 12.50 -9.53 -47.88
CA GLU A 87 11.98 -10.85 -48.30
C GLU A 87 12.35 -11.22 -49.75
N PRO A 88 12.28 -12.51 -50.10
CA PRO A 88 12.01 -12.92 -51.47
C PRO A 88 10.77 -13.83 -51.61
N ASP A 89 9.88 -13.42 -52.52
CA ASP A 89 8.65 -14.07 -52.93
C ASP A 89 8.80 -15.42 -53.66
N ALA A 90 7.72 -16.20 -53.57
CA ALA A 90 7.14 -17.18 -54.51
C ALA A 90 7.97 -17.73 -55.72
N GLY A 91 7.99 -19.06 -55.83
CA GLY A 91 8.37 -19.81 -57.04
C GLY A 91 7.33 -20.88 -57.41
N THR A 92 6.80 -20.82 -58.63
CA THR A 92 5.66 -21.63 -59.13
C THR A 92 6.00 -23.01 -59.68
N GLU A 93 5.03 -23.93 -59.56
CA GLU A 93 4.72 -25.14 -60.34
C GLU A 93 5.63 -25.57 -61.51
N ALA A 94 5.97 -26.86 -61.55
CA ALA A 94 6.31 -27.58 -62.78
C ALA A 94 5.96 -29.08 -62.70
N ASP A 95 5.05 -29.53 -63.56
CA ASP A 95 4.57 -30.91 -63.70
C ASP A 95 5.34 -31.66 -64.82
N ALA A 96 5.85 -32.87 -64.53
CA ALA A 96 6.25 -33.90 -65.50
C ALA A 96 6.72 -35.20 -64.79
N GLY A 97 5.91 -36.26 -64.80
CA GLY A 97 6.27 -37.55 -64.20
C GLY A 97 7.09 -38.50 -65.08
N THR A 98 7.49 -39.64 -64.52
CA THR A 98 7.63 -40.92 -65.25
C THR A 98 7.67 -42.11 -64.27
N GLU A 99 6.94 -43.17 -64.59
CA GLU A 99 6.87 -44.43 -63.84
C GLU A 99 8.16 -45.27 -64.00
N PRO A 100 8.31 -46.35 -63.22
CA PRO A 100 8.00 -47.63 -63.87
C PRO A 100 7.15 -48.60 -63.03
N ASP A 101 6.35 -49.36 -63.77
CA ASP A 101 5.31 -50.28 -63.33
C ASP A 101 5.82 -51.72 -63.05
N ALA A 102 4.92 -52.52 -62.44
CA ALA A 102 4.82 -53.99 -62.43
C ALA A 102 5.40 -54.82 -61.26
N GLY A 103 4.48 -55.44 -60.50
CA GLY A 103 4.76 -56.49 -59.49
C GLY A 103 3.50 -57.04 -58.80
N THR A 104 2.70 -57.84 -59.51
CA THR A 104 1.40 -58.41 -59.06
C THR A 104 1.50 -59.53 -58.03
N GLU A 105 0.53 -59.63 -57.10
CA GLU A 105 -0.17 -60.88 -56.68
C GLU A 105 -1.55 -60.51 -56.07
N SER A 106 -2.48 -61.47 -55.96
CA SER A 106 -3.94 -61.22 -56.01
C SER A 106 -4.79 -61.51 -54.76
N ASP A 107 -5.96 -60.86 -54.72
CA ASP A 107 -7.22 -61.11 -53.95
C ASP A 107 -7.37 -62.40 -53.10
N ALA A 108 -7.86 -62.23 -51.86
CA ALA A 108 -9.03 -62.95 -51.32
C ALA A 108 -9.50 -62.40 -49.94
N GLY A 109 -10.82 -62.20 -49.75
CA GLY A 109 -11.44 -62.22 -48.41
C GLY A 109 -12.40 -61.06 -48.09
N THR A 110 -13.70 -61.30 -48.16
CA THR A 110 -14.78 -60.38 -47.77
C THR A 110 -15.11 -60.51 -46.28
N GLU A 111 -15.28 -59.40 -45.54
CA GLU A 111 -16.27 -59.27 -44.45
C GLU A 111 -16.84 -57.83 -44.42
N PRO A 112 -18.14 -57.62 -44.08
CA PRO A 112 -18.75 -56.30 -43.99
C PRO A 112 -18.90 -55.78 -42.53
N ASP A 113 -18.80 -54.47 -42.38
CA ASP A 113 -19.25 -53.65 -41.22
C ASP A 113 -18.93 -54.15 -39.80
N ALA A 114 -17.80 -53.67 -39.25
CA ALA A 114 -17.77 -53.18 -37.88
C ALA A 114 -17.68 -51.65 -37.95
N GLY A 115 -18.54 -50.94 -37.21
CA GLY A 115 -18.66 -49.50 -37.34
C GLY A 115 -17.40 -48.74 -36.90
N THR A 116 -17.22 -47.54 -37.45
CA THR A 116 -16.50 -46.47 -36.75
C THR A 116 -17.16 -46.26 -35.40
N GLU A 117 -16.53 -46.75 -34.34
CA GLU A 117 -16.60 -46.08 -33.05
C GLU A 117 -16.07 -44.64 -33.25
N PRO A 118 -16.60 -43.64 -32.54
CA PRO A 118 -16.00 -42.31 -32.58
C PRO A 118 -14.55 -42.43 -32.12
N ASP A 119 -13.63 -41.67 -32.75
CA ASP A 119 -12.27 -41.52 -32.22
C ASP A 119 -12.39 -41.09 -30.76
N ALA A 120 -12.02 -42.00 -29.85
CA ALA A 120 -11.69 -41.60 -28.50
C ALA A 120 -10.49 -40.66 -28.63
N GLY A 121 -10.64 -39.43 -28.11
CA GLY A 121 -9.59 -38.42 -28.21
C GLY A 121 -8.25 -39.00 -27.80
N SER A 122 -7.18 -38.63 -28.52
CA SER A 122 -5.84 -39.02 -28.12
C SER A 122 -5.63 -38.49 -26.71
N LEU A 123 -5.30 -39.38 -25.77
CA LEU A 123 -4.92 -39.00 -24.41
C LEU A 123 -3.63 -38.17 -24.50
N VAL A 124 -3.76 -36.86 -24.30
CA VAL A 124 -2.72 -35.84 -24.54
C VAL A 124 -2.81 -34.82 -23.41
N CYS A 125 -2.11 -35.14 -22.33
CA CYS A 125 -1.83 -34.20 -21.26
C CYS A 125 -1.37 -32.84 -21.80
N GLY A 126 -2.05 -31.79 -21.34
CA GLY A 126 -1.87 -30.40 -21.73
C GLY A 126 -2.70 -29.96 -22.92
N ASP A 127 -3.83 -30.62 -23.21
CA ASP A 127 -4.80 -30.16 -24.23
C ASP A 127 -6.02 -29.42 -23.66
N GLY A 128 -6.13 -29.37 -22.33
CA GLY A 128 -7.18 -28.70 -21.57
C GLY A 128 -8.44 -29.55 -21.37
N VAL A 129 -8.39 -30.86 -21.67
CA VAL A 129 -9.54 -31.76 -21.57
C VAL A 129 -9.14 -33.08 -20.89
N VAL A 130 -9.73 -33.37 -19.72
CA VAL A 130 -9.48 -34.64 -19.02
C VAL A 130 -10.08 -35.82 -19.80
N LEU A 131 -9.23 -36.72 -20.29
CA LEU A 131 -9.65 -37.91 -21.04
C LEU A 131 -9.03 -39.22 -20.52
N GLY A 132 -9.84 -40.27 -20.48
CA GLY A 132 -9.39 -41.66 -20.28
C GLY A 132 -8.82 -41.96 -18.88
N SER A 133 -7.52 -41.74 -18.69
CA SER A 133 -6.80 -42.00 -17.43
C SER A 133 -6.09 -40.78 -16.88
N GLU A 134 -6.44 -39.59 -17.34
CA GLU A 134 -6.01 -38.31 -16.76
C GLU A 134 -6.84 -38.01 -15.50
N LEU A 135 -6.21 -37.48 -14.45
CA LEU A 135 -6.90 -37.01 -13.23
C LEU A 135 -7.19 -35.51 -13.27
N CYS A 136 -6.44 -34.78 -14.07
CA CYS A 136 -6.52 -33.35 -14.33
C CYS A 136 -5.93 -33.07 -15.71
N ASP A 137 -6.23 -31.91 -16.28
CA ASP A 137 -5.51 -31.33 -17.42
C ASP A 137 -5.75 -29.82 -17.39
N ASP A 138 -4.72 -29.04 -17.08
CA ASP A 138 -4.78 -27.57 -16.97
C ASP A 138 -4.42 -26.85 -18.28
N GLY A 139 -4.34 -27.57 -19.39
CA GLY A 139 -4.04 -27.02 -20.71
C GLY A 139 -2.54 -26.86 -20.99
N ASN A 140 -1.66 -27.40 -20.13
CA ASN A 140 -0.23 -27.47 -20.44
C ASN A 140 0.48 -28.69 -19.78
N VAL A 141 1.82 -28.69 -19.75
CA VAL A 141 2.65 -29.81 -19.25
C VAL A 141 3.77 -29.33 -18.32
N GLU A 142 3.58 -28.19 -17.67
CA GLU A 142 4.43 -27.70 -16.60
C GLU A 142 4.03 -28.36 -15.26
N SER A 143 4.48 -27.84 -14.13
CA SER A 143 4.17 -28.35 -12.79
C SER A 143 4.43 -27.24 -11.79
N GLY A 144 3.63 -27.16 -10.73
CA GLY A 144 3.48 -25.98 -9.88
C GLY A 144 2.26 -25.12 -10.23
N ASP A 145 1.43 -25.57 -11.17
CA ASP A 145 0.19 -24.96 -11.68
C ASP A 145 -1.05 -25.83 -11.44
N GLY A 146 -0.91 -26.91 -10.68
CA GLY A 146 -2.00 -27.69 -10.10
C GLY A 146 -2.24 -29.05 -10.73
N CYS A 147 -1.93 -29.22 -12.03
CA CYS A 147 -1.80 -30.54 -12.63
C CYS A 147 -0.33 -30.90 -12.82
N SER A 148 0.02 -32.16 -12.51
CA SER A 148 1.37 -32.65 -12.83
C SER A 148 1.63 -32.64 -14.35
N ALA A 149 2.89 -32.50 -14.77
CA ALA A 149 3.37 -32.64 -16.17
C ALA A 149 3.08 -34.01 -16.85
N THR A 150 2.33 -34.88 -16.20
CA THR A 150 1.88 -36.19 -16.72
C THR A 150 0.38 -36.37 -16.67
N CYS A 151 -0.37 -35.41 -16.10
CA CYS A 151 -1.80 -35.46 -15.89
C CYS A 151 -2.29 -36.68 -15.08
N GLN A 152 -1.39 -37.28 -14.29
CA GLN A 152 -1.66 -38.46 -13.46
C GLN A 152 -1.89 -38.14 -11.98
N ASP A 153 -1.50 -36.94 -11.55
CA ASP A 153 -1.61 -36.46 -10.17
C ASP A 153 -2.05 -34.98 -10.17
N ILE A 154 -2.98 -34.62 -9.28
CA ILE A 154 -3.27 -33.24 -8.88
C ILE A 154 -2.27 -32.86 -7.78
N GLU A 155 -1.75 -31.65 -7.83
CA GLU A 155 -0.70 -31.18 -6.93
C GLU A 155 -1.23 -30.80 -5.53
N PRO A 156 -0.43 -30.91 -4.45
CA PRO A 156 -0.88 -30.55 -3.10
C PRO A 156 -1.27 -29.07 -3.00
N GLY A 157 -2.41 -28.78 -2.38
CA GLY A 157 -2.97 -27.41 -2.28
C GLY A 157 -3.87 -27.03 -3.47
N TRP A 158 -3.99 -27.87 -4.50
CA TRP A 158 -4.76 -27.55 -5.71
C TRP A 158 -6.03 -28.40 -5.88
N THR A 159 -6.98 -27.83 -6.61
CA THR A 159 -8.16 -28.53 -7.13
C THR A 159 -8.32 -28.22 -8.61
N CYS A 160 -8.63 -29.23 -9.42
CA CYS A 160 -8.66 -29.12 -10.88
C CYS A 160 -10.05 -29.46 -11.43
N PRO A 161 -10.47 -28.88 -12.57
CA PRO A 161 -11.80 -29.14 -13.12
C PRO A 161 -11.88 -30.56 -13.67
N VAL A 162 -12.93 -31.30 -13.32
CA VAL A 162 -13.16 -32.69 -13.77
C VAL A 162 -13.35 -32.86 -15.28
N ALA A 163 -13.49 -31.75 -16.02
CA ALA A 163 -13.58 -31.72 -17.48
C ALA A 163 -12.26 -31.30 -18.17
N GLY A 164 -11.23 -30.93 -17.41
CA GLY A 164 -10.09 -30.14 -17.88
C GLY A 164 -10.34 -28.63 -17.82
N GLY A 165 -9.25 -27.87 -17.79
CA GLY A 165 -9.21 -26.42 -17.54
C GLY A 165 -8.27 -26.06 -16.39
N PRO A 166 -7.95 -24.76 -16.20
CA PRO A 166 -6.99 -24.33 -15.20
C PRO A 166 -7.39 -24.76 -13.78
N CYS A 167 -6.41 -25.24 -13.02
CA CYS A 167 -6.59 -25.57 -11.61
C CYS A 167 -6.62 -24.29 -10.74
N SER A 168 -7.25 -24.38 -9.58
CA SER A 168 -7.28 -23.32 -8.56
C SER A 168 -6.72 -23.83 -7.25
N ALA A 169 -6.46 -22.92 -6.30
CA ALA A 169 -6.26 -23.32 -4.91
C ALA A 169 -7.45 -24.15 -4.40
N ALA A 170 -7.16 -25.17 -3.59
CA ALA A 170 -8.16 -26.04 -3.00
C ALA A 170 -8.89 -25.35 -1.84
N MET A 171 -8.13 -24.68 -0.96
CA MET A 171 -8.67 -23.95 0.19
C MET A 171 -7.62 -22.98 0.76
N CYS A 172 -8.05 -21.77 1.12
CA CYS A 172 -7.22 -20.84 1.86
C CYS A 172 -7.03 -21.27 3.32
N GLY A 173 -5.83 -21.05 3.85
CA GLY A 173 -5.43 -21.34 5.23
C GLY A 173 -4.91 -22.76 5.46
N ASP A 174 -4.56 -23.51 4.41
CA ASP A 174 -4.03 -24.88 4.55
C ASP A 174 -2.49 -24.94 4.72
N GLY A 175 -1.82 -23.81 4.51
CA GLY A 175 -0.36 -23.69 4.56
C GLY A 175 0.35 -24.12 3.27
N VAL A 176 -0.31 -24.06 2.12
CA VAL A 176 0.25 -24.31 0.78
C VAL A 176 -0.23 -23.26 -0.23
N THR A 177 0.58 -22.24 -0.52
CA THR A 177 0.24 -21.23 -1.54
C THR A 177 0.06 -21.87 -2.91
N ALA A 178 -1.16 -21.81 -3.43
CA ALA A 178 -1.59 -22.41 -4.70
C ALA A 178 -2.43 -21.43 -5.54
N GLY A 179 -2.54 -21.67 -6.85
CA GLY A 179 -3.40 -20.89 -7.75
C GLY A 179 -3.16 -19.38 -7.70
N ALA A 180 -4.21 -18.64 -7.33
CA ALA A 180 -4.23 -17.18 -7.26
C ALA A 180 -4.02 -16.64 -5.82
N GLU A 181 -3.50 -17.47 -4.91
CA GLU A 181 -3.19 -17.06 -3.54
C GLU A 181 -1.90 -16.23 -3.50
N GLU A 182 -1.94 -15.10 -2.80
CA GLU A 182 -0.78 -14.22 -2.58
C GLU A 182 -0.05 -14.52 -1.27
N CYS A 183 -0.75 -15.14 -0.33
CA CYS A 183 -0.30 -15.38 1.03
C CYS A 183 -0.86 -16.68 1.56
N GLU A 184 -0.23 -17.18 2.62
CA GLU A 184 -0.70 -18.33 3.38
C GLU A 184 -0.17 -18.20 4.80
N ASP A 185 -1.07 -17.98 5.76
CA ASP A 185 -0.71 -17.79 7.17
C ASP A 185 -1.17 -18.96 8.07
N GLY A 186 -1.86 -19.94 7.47
CA GLY A 186 -2.43 -21.11 8.14
C GLY A 186 -3.83 -20.89 8.75
N ASN A 187 -4.52 -19.81 8.37
CA ASN A 187 -5.89 -19.54 8.79
C ASN A 187 -6.70 -18.68 7.77
N ILE A 188 -7.89 -18.19 8.14
CA ILE A 188 -8.82 -17.44 7.28
C ILE A 188 -9.44 -16.20 7.97
N ILE A 189 -8.69 -15.54 8.87
CA ILE A 189 -9.17 -14.42 9.69
C ILE A 189 -8.65 -13.09 9.14
N ASN A 190 -9.52 -12.37 8.43
CA ASN A 190 -9.24 -11.00 7.98
C ASN A 190 -8.72 -10.11 9.14
N GLY A 191 -7.63 -9.39 8.89
CA GLY A 191 -6.99 -8.44 9.79
C GLY A 191 -5.69 -8.92 10.45
N ASP A 192 -5.17 -10.12 10.13
CA ASP A 192 -3.88 -10.64 10.59
C ASP A 192 -2.79 -10.74 9.50
N GLY A 193 -3.09 -10.28 8.29
CA GLY A 193 -2.15 -10.13 7.18
C GLY A 193 -2.46 -10.99 5.96
N CYS A 194 -3.27 -12.05 6.09
CA CYS A 194 -3.76 -12.85 4.97
C CYS A 194 -5.28 -12.99 5.09
N ASP A 195 -6.03 -12.51 4.10
CA ASP A 195 -7.49 -12.51 4.20
C ASP A 195 -8.12 -13.89 3.95
N SER A 196 -9.43 -14.02 4.17
CA SER A 196 -10.18 -15.26 3.99
C SER A 196 -10.22 -15.80 2.54
N THR A 197 -9.66 -15.05 1.59
CA THR A 197 -9.48 -15.43 0.18
C THR A 197 -7.99 -15.56 -0.20
N CYS A 198 -7.11 -15.61 0.81
CA CYS A 198 -5.66 -15.69 0.70
C CYS A 198 -5.04 -14.57 -0.16
N ARG A 199 -5.61 -13.37 -0.03
CA ARG A 199 -5.02 -12.12 -0.51
C ARG A 199 -4.24 -11.43 0.58
N LEU A 200 -3.05 -10.93 0.22
CA LEU A 200 -2.14 -10.33 1.18
C LEU A 200 -2.66 -8.94 1.56
N GLU A 201 -2.90 -8.71 2.85
CA GLU A 201 -3.49 -7.46 3.31
C GLU A 201 -2.47 -6.30 3.26
N ASP A 202 -2.94 -5.08 2.95
CA ASP A 202 -2.05 -3.92 2.78
C ASP A 202 -1.23 -3.58 4.04
N GLY A 203 0.07 -3.46 3.83
CA GLY A 203 1.06 -3.23 4.89
C GLY A 203 1.46 -4.48 5.66
N TRP A 204 1.27 -5.67 5.08
CA TRP A 204 1.70 -6.96 5.63
C TRP A 204 2.63 -7.75 4.69
N HIS A 205 3.38 -8.67 5.27
CA HIS A 205 4.13 -9.72 4.57
C HIS A 205 4.08 -11.01 5.40
N CYS A 206 4.06 -12.16 4.72
CA CYS A 206 4.08 -13.46 5.38
C CYS A 206 5.50 -14.06 5.26
N PRO A 207 6.25 -14.23 6.37
CA PRO A 207 7.68 -14.57 6.32
C PRO A 207 7.96 -16.02 5.88
N ALA A 208 6.95 -16.88 5.91
CA ALA A 208 6.93 -18.23 5.35
C ALA A 208 5.48 -18.66 5.13
N VAL A 209 5.26 -19.56 4.17
CA VAL A 209 3.96 -20.19 3.93
C VAL A 209 3.48 -20.94 5.19
N GLY A 210 2.22 -20.75 5.58
CA GLY A 210 1.61 -21.33 6.78
C GLY A 210 2.12 -20.73 8.10
N ALA A 211 2.69 -19.53 8.07
CA ALA A 211 3.16 -18.83 9.25
C ALA A 211 2.52 -17.44 9.36
N LEU A 212 2.09 -17.09 10.58
CA LEU A 212 1.49 -15.79 10.91
C LEU A 212 2.28 -14.63 10.27
N CYS A 213 1.56 -13.80 9.52
CA CYS A 213 2.14 -12.67 8.84
C CYS A 213 2.53 -11.55 9.83
N SER A 214 3.38 -10.64 9.38
CA SER A 214 3.81 -9.46 10.13
C SER A 214 3.62 -8.21 9.30
N ARG A 215 3.40 -7.07 9.98
CA ARG A 215 3.36 -5.78 9.28
C ARG A 215 4.72 -5.47 8.67
N THR A 216 4.73 -4.95 7.46
CA THR A 216 5.96 -4.49 6.81
C THR A 216 6.52 -3.26 7.52
N VAL A 217 7.78 -2.92 7.22
CA VAL A 217 8.52 -1.86 7.90
C VAL A 217 9.20 -0.97 6.87
N CYS A 218 8.39 -0.11 6.26
CA CYS A 218 8.89 0.90 5.33
C CYS A 218 10.05 1.71 5.94
N GLY A 219 11.10 1.91 5.15
CA GLY A 219 12.34 2.59 5.52
C GLY A 219 13.41 1.66 6.10
N ASP A 220 13.40 0.35 5.79
CA ASP A 220 14.41 -0.62 6.27
C ASP A 220 15.36 -1.17 5.18
N PHE A 221 15.21 -0.69 3.94
CA PHE A 221 15.87 -1.13 2.70
C PHE A 221 15.42 -2.50 2.17
N GLN A 222 14.30 -3.06 2.62
CA GLN A 222 13.77 -4.33 2.12
C GLN A 222 12.35 -4.15 1.59
N VAL A 223 12.16 -4.41 0.29
CA VAL A 223 10.82 -4.50 -0.30
C VAL A 223 10.22 -5.86 0.08
N GLN A 224 9.18 -5.88 0.91
CA GLN A 224 8.52 -7.11 1.37
C GLN A 224 6.99 -7.05 1.25
N GLY A 225 6.37 -8.19 0.97
CA GLY A 225 4.91 -8.30 0.91
C GLY A 225 4.28 -7.29 -0.03
N THR A 226 3.44 -6.40 0.51
CA THR A 226 2.70 -5.39 -0.27
C THR A 226 3.50 -4.13 -0.61
N GLU A 227 4.81 -4.08 -0.36
CA GLU A 227 5.64 -2.89 -0.63
C GLU A 227 6.05 -2.81 -2.10
N HIS A 228 5.96 -1.62 -2.70
CA HIS A 228 6.30 -1.37 -4.11
C HIS A 228 7.71 -0.79 -4.30
N CYS A 229 8.28 -0.27 -3.21
CA CYS A 229 9.61 0.29 -3.07
C CYS A 229 9.98 0.31 -1.57
N ASP A 230 11.28 0.37 -1.26
CA ASP A 230 11.82 0.79 0.03
C ASP A 230 13.25 1.29 -0.25
N ASP A 231 13.53 2.54 0.09
CA ASP A 231 14.85 3.18 -0.08
C ASP A 231 15.52 3.56 1.26
N GLY A 232 15.01 3.00 2.35
CA GLY A 232 15.56 3.12 3.70
C GLY A 232 15.22 4.42 4.43
N ASN A 233 14.20 5.15 3.97
CA ASN A 233 13.84 6.43 4.57
C ASN A 233 12.32 6.76 4.51
N HIS A 234 11.93 7.97 4.93
CA HIS A 234 10.53 8.46 5.00
C HIS A 234 10.38 9.87 4.42
N ASP A 235 11.22 10.26 3.47
CA ASP A 235 11.12 11.54 2.78
C ASP A 235 10.28 11.42 1.52
N PHE A 236 9.45 12.43 1.26
CA PHE A 236 8.75 12.55 -0.01
C PHE A 236 9.66 13.16 -1.09
N GLY A 237 9.45 12.78 -2.34
CA GLY A 237 10.07 13.34 -3.55
C GLY A 237 11.35 12.65 -4.01
N ASP A 238 11.71 11.48 -3.46
CA ASP A 238 12.82 10.63 -3.90
C ASP A 238 12.37 9.45 -4.77
N GLY A 239 11.06 9.18 -4.84
CA GLY A 239 10.45 8.10 -5.61
C GLY A 239 9.71 7.06 -4.77
N CYS A 240 9.83 7.08 -3.44
CA CYS A 240 9.12 6.17 -2.55
C CYS A 240 8.33 6.94 -1.48
N LEU A 241 7.03 6.69 -1.39
CA LEU A 241 6.21 7.28 -0.34
C LEU A 241 6.62 6.72 1.03
N PRO A 242 6.39 7.47 2.13
CA PRO A 242 6.62 6.98 3.49
C PRO A 242 5.80 5.75 3.90
N ASP A 243 4.83 5.33 3.08
CA ASP A 243 4.06 4.09 3.20
C ASP A 243 4.44 3.03 2.13
N CYS A 244 5.63 3.16 1.54
CA CYS A 244 6.28 2.22 0.61
C CYS A 244 5.49 1.92 -0.68
N ARG A 245 4.67 2.88 -1.09
CA ARG A 245 4.08 2.97 -2.43
C ARG A 245 4.92 3.88 -3.32
N ARG A 246 4.87 3.70 -4.63
CA ARG A 246 5.68 4.52 -5.56
C ARG A 246 5.13 5.93 -5.68
N GLU A 247 6.02 6.90 -5.81
CA GLU A 247 5.64 8.28 -6.11
C GLU A 247 5.48 8.52 -7.62
N PRO A 248 4.43 9.23 -8.08
CA PRO A 248 4.30 9.67 -9.46
C PRO A 248 5.47 10.52 -9.94
N ARG A 249 6.11 10.09 -11.04
CA ARG A 249 7.33 10.73 -11.59
C ARG A 249 7.01 11.96 -12.43
N CYS A 250 6.75 13.07 -11.75
CA CYS A 250 6.32 14.33 -12.36
C CYS A 250 7.39 15.44 -12.35
N SER A 251 7.62 16.07 -13.50
CA SER A 251 8.51 17.24 -13.65
C SER A 251 7.84 18.35 -14.48
N ASP A 252 7.68 19.54 -13.90
CA ASP A 252 7.04 20.72 -14.52
C ASP A 252 5.68 20.41 -15.21
N GLY A 253 4.89 19.53 -14.57
CA GLY A 253 3.57 19.12 -15.05
C GLY A 253 3.56 17.96 -16.06
N SER A 254 4.73 17.49 -16.49
CA SER A 254 4.87 16.29 -17.32
C SER A 254 5.23 15.12 -16.42
N CYS A 255 4.34 14.14 -16.33
CA CYS A 255 4.59 12.88 -15.61
C CYS A 255 4.92 11.77 -16.61
N GLU A 256 5.65 10.76 -16.15
CA GLU A 256 5.87 9.50 -16.85
C GLU A 256 4.69 8.56 -16.55
N ASP A 257 4.24 7.75 -17.52
CA ASP A 257 3.31 6.65 -17.27
C ASP A 257 4.06 5.61 -16.41
N VAL A 258 3.61 5.36 -15.17
CA VAL A 258 4.28 4.48 -14.20
C VAL A 258 3.24 3.57 -13.56
N CYS A 259 3.12 2.36 -14.10
CA CYS A 259 2.20 1.37 -13.57
C CYS A 259 2.38 1.13 -12.06
N GLY A 260 1.25 1.15 -11.36
CA GLY A 260 1.12 0.97 -9.91
C GLY A 260 1.35 2.25 -9.10
N ASP A 261 1.24 3.44 -9.70
CA ASP A 261 1.34 4.72 -8.98
C ASP A 261 -0.03 5.33 -8.58
N GLY A 262 -1.13 4.73 -9.06
CA GLY A 262 -2.51 5.16 -8.79
C GLY A 262 -2.98 6.30 -9.70
N VAL A 263 -2.30 6.56 -10.82
CA VAL A 263 -2.50 7.75 -11.68
C VAL A 263 -2.42 7.43 -13.18
N ILE A 264 -3.55 7.04 -13.77
CA ILE A 264 -3.66 6.91 -15.24
C ILE A 264 -3.57 8.30 -15.90
N LEU A 265 -2.50 8.56 -16.66
CA LEU A 265 -2.30 9.86 -17.31
C LEU A 265 -3.25 10.09 -18.50
N PRO A 266 -3.69 11.34 -18.78
CA PRO A 266 -4.50 11.65 -19.95
C PRO A 266 -3.78 11.35 -21.28
N GLY A 267 -4.11 10.19 -21.88
CA GLY A 267 -3.47 9.71 -23.11
C GLY A 267 -2.35 8.68 -22.90
N SER A 268 -2.22 8.15 -21.68
CA SER A 268 -1.41 6.97 -21.34
C SER A 268 -1.76 5.74 -22.20
N THR A 269 -0.85 4.78 -22.26
CA THR A 269 -1.07 3.43 -22.81
C THR A 269 -1.54 2.38 -21.78
N GLU A 270 -1.68 2.78 -20.52
CA GLU A 270 -2.23 1.98 -19.42
C GLU A 270 -3.73 1.76 -19.63
N GLU A 271 -4.19 0.52 -19.45
CA GLU A 271 -5.61 0.16 -19.56
C GLU A 271 -6.31 0.19 -18.18
N CYS A 272 -5.52 0.12 -17.13
CA CYS A 272 -5.88 0.27 -15.73
C CYS A 272 -4.66 0.79 -14.94
N ASP A 273 -4.90 1.30 -13.74
CA ASP A 273 -3.90 1.43 -12.68
C ASP A 273 -4.68 1.50 -11.37
N ASP A 274 -4.48 0.53 -10.47
CA ASP A 274 -5.14 0.44 -9.16
C ASP A 274 -4.21 0.80 -7.98
N GLY A 275 -3.04 1.37 -8.27
CA GLY A 275 -2.07 1.83 -7.28
C GLY A 275 -1.11 0.77 -6.76
N ASN A 276 -0.98 -0.35 -7.49
CA ASN A 276 -0.15 -1.47 -7.08
C ASN A 276 0.45 -2.26 -8.26
N LEU A 277 1.30 -3.26 -8.01
CA LEU A 277 1.96 -4.10 -9.02
C LEU A 277 1.85 -5.61 -8.74
N ARG A 278 0.79 -6.01 -8.05
CA ARG A 278 0.38 -7.42 -7.98
C ARG A 278 -0.17 -7.85 -9.35
N ALA A 279 -0.44 -9.14 -9.46
CA ALA A 279 -1.17 -9.72 -10.57
C ALA A 279 -2.33 -10.53 -9.98
N ASN A 280 -3.36 -10.76 -10.79
CA ASN A 280 -4.62 -11.41 -10.41
C ASN A 280 -5.49 -10.62 -9.42
N ASP A 281 -5.41 -9.29 -9.38
CA ASP A 281 -6.36 -8.40 -8.67
C ASP A 281 -7.21 -7.55 -9.63
N GLY A 282 -6.92 -7.63 -10.93
CA GLY A 282 -7.62 -7.02 -12.05
C GLY A 282 -6.76 -6.06 -12.87
N CYS A 283 -5.61 -5.61 -12.35
CA CYS A 283 -4.65 -4.83 -13.11
C CYS A 283 -3.25 -5.45 -13.07
N SER A 284 -2.78 -5.96 -14.21
CA SER A 284 -1.48 -6.63 -14.26
C SER A 284 -0.32 -5.68 -13.96
N PRO A 285 0.89 -6.20 -13.63
CA PRO A 285 2.10 -5.39 -13.43
C PRO A 285 2.56 -4.58 -14.67
N GLU A 286 1.93 -4.79 -15.83
CA GLU A 286 2.11 -4.06 -17.08
C GLU A 286 0.92 -3.12 -17.40
N CYS A 287 0.04 -2.90 -16.41
CA CYS A 287 -1.17 -2.10 -16.47
C CYS A 287 -2.11 -2.50 -17.61
N LYS A 288 -2.41 -3.81 -17.61
CA LYS A 288 -3.38 -4.47 -18.49
C LYS A 288 -4.52 -5.05 -17.68
N LEU A 289 -5.73 -4.93 -18.22
CA LEU A 289 -6.93 -5.47 -17.60
C LEU A 289 -6.87 -7.00 -17.59
N GLU A 290 -7.04 -7.59 -16.42
CA GLU A 290 -6.98 -9.05 -16.25
C GLU A 290 -8.36 -9.69 -16.45
N PRO A 291 -8.46 -10.84 -17.14
CA PRO A 291 -9.71 -11.57 -17.28
C PRO A 291 -10.29 -12.00 -15.93
N GLY A 292 -11.62 -12.02 -15.81
CA GLY A 292 -12.31 -12.37 -14.55
C GLY A 292 -12.50 -11.20 -13.57
N PHE A 293 -12.08 -9.98 -13.92
CA PHE A 293 -12.22 -8.80 -13.07
C PHE A 293 -13.11 -7.71 -13.67
N ALA A 294 -13.98 -7.13 -12.84
CA ALA A 294 -14.74 -5.93 -13.15
C ALA A 294 -13.98 -4.68 -12.68
N CYS A 295 -13.16 -4.14 -13.58
CA CYS A 295 -12.41 -2.92 -13.37
C CYS A 295 -13.23 -1.68 -13.77
N VAL A 296 -13.36 -0.72 -12.83
CA VAL A 296 -14.05 0.56 -13.08
C VAL A 296 -13.08 1.73 -13.01
N SER A 297 -12.99 2.51 -14.09
CA SER A 297 -12.32 3.81 -14.08
C SER A 297 -13.13 4.80 -13.26
N ILE A 298 -12.52 5.37 -12.22
CA ILE A 298 -13.19 6.29 -11.28
C ILE A 298 -13.20 7.70 -11.86
N GLU A 299 -14.17 7.96 -12.75
CA GLU A 299 -14.42 9.29 -13.33
C GLU A 299 -15.68 10.01 -12.80
N GLU A 300 -16.62 9.32 -12.14
CA GLU A 300 -17.79 9.96 -11.47
C GLU A 300 -18.10 9.41 -10.06
N GLU A 301 -18.70 10.29 -9.23
CA GLU A 301 -18.72 10.27 -7.76
C GLU A 301 -17.38 9.91 -7.08
N PRO A 302 -16.48 10.89 -6.89
CA PRO A 302 -15.32 10.79 -6.00
C PRO A 302 -15.58 10.00 -4.70
N PRO A 303 -14.66 9.13 -4.25
CA PRO A 303 -14.83 8.34 -3.04
C PRO A 303 -15.12 9.24 -1.83
N GLN A 304 -15.94 8.76 -0.89
CA GLN A 304 -16.40 9.56 0.26
C GLN A 304 -15.24 10.09 1.11
N GLU A 305 -14.13 9.37 1.14
CA GLU A 305 -12.89 9.77 1.79
C GLU A 305 -11.70 9.46 0.86
N ILE A 306 -10.62 10.25 0.97
CA ILE A 306 -9.30 9.92 0.42
C ILE A 306 -8.28 9.98 1.55
N SER A 307 -7.26 9.13 1.53
CA SER A 307 -6.20 9.14 2.52
C SER A 307 -4.83 9.16 1.84
N PHE A 308 -3.90 9.93 2.40
CA PHE A 308 -2.53 10.03 1.92
C PHE A 308 -1.55 10.03 3.11
N PRO A 309 -0.29 9.61 2.91
CA PRO A 309 0.69 9.56 3.99
C PRO A 309 1.04 10.96 4.49
N ILE A 310 1.37 11.05 5.77
CA ILE A 310 1.86 12.25 6.43
C ILE A 310 2.98 11.85 7.39
N VAL A 311 4.09 12.58 7.32
CA VAL A 311 5.27 12.35 8.17
C VAL A 311 5.30 13.44 9.21
N TYR A 312 5.07 13.05 10.46
CA TYR A 312 5.30 13.91 11.60
C TYR A 312 6.75 13.78 12.05
N ARG A 313 7.39 14.88 12.44
CA ARG A 313 8.68 14.84 13.16
C ARG A 313 8.51 15.48 14.50
N ASP A 314 8.63 14.67 15.55
CA ASP A 314 8.45 15.09 16.93
C ASP A 314 9.76 15.67 17.48
N PHE A 315 9.70 16.84 18.11
CA PHE A 315 10.84 17.54 18.70
C PHE A 315 10.61 17.68 20.20
N ARG A 316 11.69 17.78 20.98
CA ARG A 316 11.59 18.17 22.39
C ARG A 316 11.59 19.69 22.52
N GLY A 317 10.66 20.27 23.27
CA GLY A 317 10.61 21.72 23.49
C GLY A 317 11.88 22.28 24.16
N TYR A 318 12.34 23.48 23.75
CA TYR A 318 13.64 24.06 24.14
C TYR A 318 13.92 24.14 25.64
N ASP A 319 12.87 24.26 26.45
CA ASP A 319 12.93 24.28 27.91
C ASP A 319 13.55 22.99 28.49
N LEU A 320 13.35 21.84 27.83
CA LEU A 320 13.90 20.55 28.23
C LEU A 320 15.44 20.53 28.12
N PRO A 321 16.18 20.27 29.21
CA PRO A 321 17.64 20.26 29.20
C PRO A 321 18.22 19.05 28.44
N ALA A 322 19.51 19.10 28.13
CA ALA A 322 20.25 17.91 27.70
C ALA A 322 20.27 16.88 28.84
N GLY A 323 20.07 15.61 28.51
CA GLY A 323 19.92 14.51 29.47
C GLY A 323 19.74 13.18 28.77
N GLU A 324 20.09 12.09 29.46
CA GLU A 324 19.86 10.70 29.00
C GLU A 324 20.38 10.38 27.58
N GLY A 325 21.50 11.00 27.20
CA GLY A 325 22.13 10.85 25.88
C GLY A 325 21.60 11.79 24.80
N LEU A 326 20.54 12.54 25.09
CA LEU A 326 19.90 13.47 24.15
C LEU A 326 20.38 14.93 24.38
N PRO A 327 20.42 15.76 23.31
CA PRO A 327 20.71 17.19 23.41
C PRO A 327 19.63 17.96 24.20
N ARG A 328 19.83 19.26 24.39
CA ARG A 328 18.72 20.17 24.78
C ARG A 328 17.62 20.12 23.72
N GLY A 329 16.37 20.36 24.12
CA GLY A 329 15.25 20.52 23.19
C GLY A 329 15.52 21.54 22.08
N HIS A 330 14.83 21.41 20.95
CA HIS A 330 15.14 22.15 19.74
C HIS A 330 14.83 23.65 19.91
N ILE A 331 15.78 24.49 19.47
CA ILE A 331 15.82 25.92 19.83
C ILE A 331 14.67 26.75 19.25
N ASP A 332 14.00 26.27 18.20
CA ASP A 332 12.86 26.95 17.56
C ASP A 332 11.49 26.61 18.17
N PHE A 333 11.40 25.63 19.07
CA PHE A 333 10.15 25.20 19.69
C PHE A 333 10.10 25.66 21.15
N GLN A 334 9.02 26.36 21.53
CA GLN A 334 8.85 26.99 22.85
C GLN A 334 10.00 27.94 23.27
N ASN A 335 10.38 28.88 22.40
CA ASN A 335 11.45 29.84 22.70
C ASN A 335 11.15 31.27 22.20
N LYS A 336 11.12 31.47 20.88
CA LYS A 336 10.87 32.77 20.25
C LYS A 336 9.50 32.77 19.58
N SER A 337 8.57 33.59 20.07
CA SER A 337 7.19 33.67 19.55
C SER A 337 6.89 35.00 18.85
N GLY A 338 6.13 34.96 17.76
CA GLY A 338 5.64 36.13 17.02
C GLY A 338 5.26 35.79 15.57
N VAL A 339 4.56 36.69 14.88
CA VAL A 339 4.20 36.51 13.46
C VAL A 339 5.37 36.87 12.56
N GLU A 340 5.79 35.97 11.67
CA GLU A 340 6.94 36.18 10.78
C GLU A 340 6.84 35.36 9.49
N ARG A 341 6.40 36.02 8.42
CA ARG A 341 6.41 35.46 7.05
C ARG A 341 7.79 35.61 6.40
N GLY A 342 8.04 34.86 5.34
CA GLY A 342 9.33 34.82 4.63
C GLY A 342 10.43 34.09 5.41
N ILE A 343 10.05 33.09 6.21
CA ILE A 343 11.00 32.14 6.84
C ILE A 343 11.59 31.21 5.78
N VAL A 344 10.77 30.77 4.83
CA VAL A 344 11.13 29.89 3.70
C VAL A 344 11.36 30.67 2.40
N GLN A 345 12.14 30.10 1.49
CA GLN A 345 12.36 30.64 0.15
C GLN A 345 11.15 30.38 -0.76
N SER A 346 11.12 31.05 -1.92
CA SER A 346 10.03 30.93 -2.90
C SER A 346 10.01 29.59 -3.65
N ALA A 347 11.01 28.72 -3.45
CA ALA A 347 11.10 27.40 -4.04
C ALA A 347 11.62 26.39 -3.01
N LEU A 348 11.26 25.12 -3.20
CA LEU A 348 11.82 23.99 -2.46
C LEU A 348 13.30 23.76 -2.82
N GLY A 349 13.99 23.03 -1.95
CA GLY A 349 15.34 22.55 -2.20
C GLY A 349 15.37 21.44 -3.25
N VAL A 350 16.58 21.01 -3.60
CA VAL A 350 16.79 19.84 -4.49
C VAL A 350 16.35 18.52 -3.83
N ASP A 351 16.14 18.54 -2.51
CA ASP A 351 15.63 17.46 -1.67
C ASP A 351 14.11 17.60 -1.39
N GLY A 352 13.42 18.46 -2.13
CA GLY A 352 11.98 18.71 -1.95
C GLY A 352 11.60 19.41 -0.64
N LYS A 353 12.55 19.78 0.23
CA LYS A 353 12.25 20.40 1.53
C LYS A 353 12.27 21.93 1.46
N PRO A 354 11.57 22.65 2.37
CA PRO A 354 11.63 24.10 2.43
C PRO A 354 13.06 24.59 2.74
N VAL A 355 13.52 25.64 2.05
CA VAL A 355 14.86 26.22 2.26
C VAL A 355 14.76 27.50 3.09
N TYR A 356 15.61 27.65 4.11
CA TYR A 356 15.64 28.85 4.94
C TYR A 356 16.01 30.13 4.15
N ALA A 357 15.16 31.15 4.22
CA ALA A 357 15.32 32.44 3.51
C ALA A 357 16.00 33.54 4.34
N LYS A 358 16.02 33.42 5.67
CA LYS A 358 16.51 34.49 6.56
C LYS A 358 17.99 34.38 6.92
N GLU A 359 18.79 33.77 6.04
CA GLU A 359 20.24 33.67 6.20
C GLU A 359 20.88 35.06 6.26
N GLY A 360 21.75 35.30 7.25
CA GLY A 360 22.32 36.62 7.51
C GLY A 360 21.32 37.72 7.95
N GLN A 361 20.04 37.38 8.21
CA GLN A 361 19.00 38.31 8.64
C GLN A 361 18.53 37.99 10.06
N SER A 362 18.01 38.99 10.77
CA SER A 362 17.37 38.76 12.08
C SER A 362 16.00 38.10 11.89
N SER A 363 15.77 36.98 12.59
CA SER A 363 14.46 36.34 12.73
C SER A 363 13.88 36.54 14.13
N ALA A 364 12.60 36.87 14.18
CA ALA A 364 11.78 37.00 15.38
C ALA A 364 11.29 35.64 15.92
N THR A 365 11.29 34.58 15.12
CA THR A 365 10.69 33.27 15.44
C THR A 365 11.62 32.06 15.30
N THR A 366 12.78 32.21 14.66
CA THR A 366 13.73 31.12 14.40
C THR A 366 15.17 31.51 14.75
N HIS A 367 16.09 30.54 14.71
CA HIS A 367 17.48 30.68 15.14
C HIS A 367 18.53 30.42 14.04
N GLY A 368 18.13 30.50 12.77
CA GLY A 368 19.03 30.36 11.62
C GLY A 368 18.92 29.01 10.92
N ARG A 369 19.57 28.91 9.75
CA ARG A 369 19.46 27.77 8.84
C ARG A 369 19.73 26.42 9.51
N THR A 370 20.78 26.29 10.31
CA THR A 370 21.15 25.01 10.95
C THR A 370 20.06 24.44 11.87
N ALA A 371 19.23 25.29 12.48
CA ALA A 371 18.08 24.85 13.26
C ALA A 371 16.88 24.55 12.34
N PHE A 372 16.60 25.44 11.38
CA PHE A 372 15.51 25.25 10.43
C PHE A 372 15.67 23.98 9.55
N ASP A 373 16.88 23.64 9.13
CA ASP A 373 17.14 22.48 8.28
C ASP A 373 16.79 21.14 8.96
N GLN A 374 16.64 21.14 10.30
CA GLN A 374 16.24 19.97 11.09
C GLN A 374 14.71 19.78 11.15
N TRP A 375 13.90 20.73 10.66
CA TRP A 375 12.44 20.70 10.79
C TRP A 375 11.77 19.60 9.96
N TYR A 376 12.24 19.39 8.73
CA TYR A 376 11.63 18.46 7.75
C TYR A 376 12.64 17.42 7.25
N ARG A 377 13.57 17.02 8.11
CA ARG A 377 14.60 15.99 7.86
C ARG A 377 14.86 15.22 9.13
N ASP A 378 15.15 13.93 9.02
CA ASP A 378 15.41 13.08 10.17
C ASP A 378 16.76 13.43 10.81
N ALA A 379 16.71 13.81 12.08
CA ALA A 379 17.85 14.36 12.82
C ALA A 379 18.02 13.61 14.14
N HIS A 380 18.88 12.59 14.12
CA HIS A 380 19.09 11.66 15.24
C HIS A 380 19.28 12.38 16.60
N GLY A 381 18.37 12.12 17.54
CA GLY A 381 18.37 12.68 18.89
C GLY A 381 17.81 14.11 19.00
N VAL A 382 17.56 14.78 17.88
CA VAL A 382 16.86 16.07 17.81
C VAL A 382 15.38 15.84 17.61
N ASN A 383 15.01 15.04 16.61
CA ASN A 383 13.63 14.69 16.31
C ASN A 383 13.42 13.17 16.20
N ARG A 384 12.14 12.78 16.09
CA ARG A 384 11.71 11.40 15.84
C ARG A 384 10.59 11.41 14.80
N ALA A 385 10.82 10.79 13.65
CA ALA A 385 9.78 10.60 12.64
C ALA A 385 8.68 9.65 13.14
N VAL A 386 7.46 9.93 12.70
CA VAL A 386 6.25 9.12 12.89
C VAL A 386 5.43 9.23 11.61
N VAL A 387 5.44 8.16 10.81
CA VAL A 387 4.57 8.05 9.63
C VAL A 387 3.13 7.78 10.08
N SER A 388 2.16 8.41 9.42
CA SER A 388 0.74 8.20 9.62
C SER A 388 -0.02 8.49 8.33
N SER A 389 -1.35 8.46 8.38
CA SER A 389 -2.24 8.79 7.26
C SER A 389 -3.16 9.98 7.60
N MET A 390 -3.42 10.82 6.60
CA MET A 390 -4.32 11.96 6.70
C MET A 390 -5.53 11.75 5.79
N THR A 391 -6.69 11.48 6.40
CA THR A 391 -7.94 11.20 5.68
C THR A 391 -8.80 12.45 5.51
N LEU A 392 -9.15 12.80 4.27
CA LEU A 392 -9.99 13.93 3.91
C LEU A 392 -11.37 13.44 3.50
N ALA A 393 -12.42 14.00 4.11
CA ALA A 393 -13.80 13.71 3.74
C ALA A 393 -14.26 14.53 2.52
N HIS A 394 -15.07 13.93 1.65
CA HIS A 394 -15.73 14.63 0.55
C HIS A 394 -16.78 15.61 1.09
N THR A 395 -16.79 16.82 0.55
CA THR A 395 -17.64 17.94 1.00
C THR A 395 -18.74 18.31 0.01
N GLY A 396 -18.90 17.54 -1.06
CA GLY A 396 -19.74 17.87 -2.21
C GLY A 396 -19.03 18.81 -3.20
N ASN A 397 -19.46 18.75 -4.48
CA ASN A 397 -18.86 19.50 -5.60
C ASN A 397 -17.40 19.12 -5.94
N GLY A 398 -16.96 17.90 -5.63
CA GLY A 398 -15.61 17.41 -5.96
C GLY A 398 -14.50 18.03 -5.10
N ALA A 399 -14.82 18.48 -3.89
CA ALA A 399 -13.87 19.01 -2.93
C ALA A 399 -13.75 18.11 -1.69
N TYR A 400 -12.53 17.96 -1.21
CA TYR A 400 -12.10 17.16 -0.07
C TYR A 400 -11.58 18.05 1.05
N ARG A 401 -11.85 17.69 2.30
CA ARG A 401 -11.47 18.50 3.46
C ARG A 401 -10.99 17.64 4.63
N PHE A 402 -9.81 18.02 5.14
CA PHE A 402 -9.36 17.66 6.48
C PHE A 402 -9.63 18.85 7.39
N GLU A 403 -10.17 18.61 8.57
CA GLU A 403 -10.32 19.63 9.61
C GLU A 403 -10.18 19.00 10.98
N ASP A 404 -9.10 19.35 11.68
CA ASP A 404 -8.95 19.11 13.12
C ASP A 404 -8.77 20.46 13.85
N PRO A 405 -9.74 20.89 14.68
CA PRO A 405 -9.62 22.10 15.49
C PRO A 405 -8.75 21.92 16.75
N THR A 406 -8.26 20.70 17.01
CA THR A 406 -7.48 20.27 18.17
C THR A 406 -6.38 19.30 17.75
N PHE A 407 -5.55 19.72 16.79
CA PHE A 407 -4.66 18.86 16.03
C PHE A 407 -3.43 18.43 16.84
N PHE A 408 -3.54 17.29 17.52
CA PHE A 408 -2.47 16.75 18.37
C PHE A 408 -2.21 15.25 18.08
N PRO A 409 -1.69 14.92 16.87
CA PRO A 409 -1.53 13.54 16.43
C PRO A 409 -0.50 12.73 17.27
N LEU A 410 0.37 13.41 18.02
CA LEU A 410 1.47 12.79 18.76
C LEU A 410 1.27 12.71 20.29
N ASP A 411 0.06 12.93 20.81
CA ASP A 411 -0.25 12.91 22.25
C ASP A 411 0.18 11.63 22.99
N ALA A 412 0.31 10.52 22.26
CA ALA A 412 0.73 9.22 22.78
C ALA A 412 1.82 8.55 21.91
N LEU A 413 2.54 9.31 21.08
CA LEU A 413 3.57 8.82 20.14
C LEU A 413 4.91 9.55 20.35
N GLY A 414 5.88 9.35 19.45
CA GLY A 414 7.13 10.12 19.42
C GLY A 414 7.98 10.07 20.71
N TRP A 415 8.47 11.23 21.15
CA TRP A 415 9.24 11.41 22.38
C TRP A 415 8.40 11.24 23.64
N VAL A 416 7.09 11.54 23.58
CA VAL A 416 6.15 11.29 24.68
C VAL A 416 6.04 9.79 24.95
N ALA A 417 5.80 8.98 23.91
CA ALA A 417 5.79 7.51 24.02
C ALA A 417 7.13 6.93 24.47
N ALA A 418 8.23 7.55 24.05
CA ALA A 418 9.58 7.16 24.47
C ALA A 418 9.95 7.63 25.89
N GLY A 419 9.12 8.44 26.57
CA GLY A 419 9.36 8.94 27.91
C GLY A 419 10.35 10.10 28.02
N PHE A 420 10.81 10.66 26.90
CA PHE A 420 11.79 11.76 26.85
C PHE A 420 11.14 13.16 26.76
N GLU A 421 9.81 13.23 26.64
CA GLU A 421 9.04 14.47 26.73
C GLU A 421 7.79 14.31 27.59
N PRO A 422 7.53 15.24 28.55
CA PRO A 422 6.24 15.34 29.20
C PRO A 422 5.22 16.08 28.32
N THR A 423 4.00 15.55 28.26
CA THR A 423 2.84 16.28 27.73
C THR A 423 2.56 17.56 28.52
N ARG A 424 1.95 18.54 27.86
CA ARG A 424 1.70 19.89 28.40
C ARG A 424 0.19 20.17 28.39
N PRO A 425 -0.36 20.90 29.38
CA PRO A 425 -1.79 21.18 29.41
C PRO A 425 -2.20 22.09 28.23
N GLY A 426 -3.08 21.59 27.37
CA GLY A 426 -3.70 22.38 26.31
C GLY A 426 -4.69 23.41 26.84
N SER A 427 -5.28 24.21 25.95
CA SER A 427 -6.33 25.18 26.28
C SER A 427 -7.60 24.54 26.86
N ASP A 428 -7.83 23.26 26.57
CA ASP A 428 -8.87 22.39 27.13
C ASP A 428 -8.44 21.64 28.42
N SER A 429 -7.22 21.90 28.91
CA SER A 429 -6.55 21.20 30.02
C SER A 429 -6.23 19.71 29.77
N ALA A 430 -6.40 19.20 28.55
CA ALA A 430 -5.93 17.86 28.20
C ALA A 430 -4.39 17.84 28.08
N PRO A 431 -3.73 16.71 28.37
CA PRO A 431 -2.29 16.55 28.16
C PRO A 431 -1.99 16.45 26.66
N ARG A 432 -1.28 17.43 26.10
CA ARG A 432 -0.95 17.53 24.67
C ARG A 432 0.55 17.42 24.37
N ASN A 433 0.89 16.87 23.20
CA ASN A 433 2.18 17.06 22.57
C ASN A 433 2.09 18.20 21.54
N PHE A 434 3.03 19.15 21.59
CA PHE A 434 3.00 20.34 20.74
C PHE A 434 4.14 20.37 19.72
N HIS A 435 5.38 20.05 20.09
CA HIS A 435 6.53 20.49 19.28
C HIS A 435 6.78 19.53 18.12
N PHE A 436 6.00 19.65 17.06
CA PHE A 436 6.13 18.79 15.89
C PHE A 436 6.05 19.57 14.60
N THR A 437 6.62 18.99 13.56
CA THR A 437 6.35 19.39 12.18
C THR A 437 5.56 18.31 11.49
N SER A 438 4.88 18.66 10.41
CA SER A 438 4.25 17.69 9.52
C SER A 438 4.55 18.01 8.05
N GLU A 439 4.82 16.96 7.28
CA GLU A 439 5.02 17.00 5.83
C GLU A 439 4.05 16.00 5.17
N THR A 440 3.35 16.45 4.14
CA THR A 440 2.52 15.57 3.30
C THR A 440 2.46 16.10 1.88
N ARG A 441 2.33 15.19 0.90
CA ARG A 441 2.31 15.53 -0.53
C ARG A 441 1.23 14.78 -1.28
N SER A 442 0.79 15.36 -2.39
CA SER A 442 -0.26 14.80 -3.25
C SER A 442 -0.15 15.35 -4.67
N TRP A 443 -0.58 14.58 -5.67
CA TRP A 443 -0.55 14.94 -7.08
C TRP A 443 -1.96 15.18 -7.61
N PHE A 444 -2.12 16.15 -8.51
CA PHE A 444 -3.44 16.51 -9.06
C PHE A 444 -3.36 17.02 -10.50
N GLU A 445 -4.36 16.66 -11.30
CA GLU A 445 -4.58 17.29 -12.61
C GLU A 445 -5.09 18.73 -12.43
N TYR A 446 -4.32 19.70 -12.90
CA TYR A 446 -4.70 21.11 -12.87
C TYR A 446 -5.71 21.43 -13.99
N LYS A 447 -6.93 21.83 -13.63
CA LYS A 447 -8.04 22.12 -14.56
C LYS A 447 -8.32 23.62 -14.73
N GLY A 448 -7.66 24.47 -13.93
CA GLY A 448 -7.83 25.92 -13.92
C GLY A 448 -8.94 26.41 -12.96
N THR A 449 -9.52 25.50 -12.17
CA THR A 449 -10.65 25.74 -11.27
C THR A 449 -10.30 25.60 -9.78
N GLU A 450 -9.04 25.30 -9.49
CA GLU A 450 -8.58 24.86 -8.18
C GLU A 450 -8.43 26.06 -7.24
N VAL A 451 -9.01 25.92 -6.05
CA VAL A 451 -9.05 26.91 -4.97
C VAL A 451 -8.75 26.17 -3.67
N LEU A 452 -7.48 26.17 -3.31
CA LEU A 452 -7.00 25.48 -2.11
C LEU A 452 -7.19 26.38 -0.90
N SER A 453 -7.65 25.83 0.22
CA SER A 453 -7.81 26.59 1.47
C SER A 453 -7.20 25.85 2.65
N PHE A 454 -6.45 26.58 3.46
CA PHE A 454 -5.64 26.04 4.54
C PHE A 454 -5.90 26.83 5.83
N ARG A 455 -5.73 26.18 6.98
CA ARG A 455 -5.67 26.82 8.28
C ARG A 455 -4.56 26.21 9.11
N GLY A 456 -3.79 27.06 9.79
CA GLY A 456 -2.66 26.68 10.63
C GLY A 456 -2.64 27.45 11.95
N ASP A 457 -2.33 26.73 13.01
CA ASP A 457 -1.87 27.18 14.33
C ASP A 457 -0.73 26.17 14.60
N ASP A 458 0.57 26.50 14.58
CA ASP A 458 1.22 27.74 14.12
C ASP A 458 1.43 27.79 12.57
N ASP A 459 2.63 27.46 12.07
CA ASP A 459 3.10 27.75 10.71
C ASP A 459 2.47 26.85 9.64
N VAL A 460 2.10 27.39 8.47
CA VAL A 460 1.78 26.59 7.27
C VAL A 460 2.42 27.17 5.99
N TRP A 461 3.13 26.31 5.26
CA TRP A 461 3.65 26.57 3.92
C TRP A 461 3.08 25.58 2.91
N VAL A 462 2.63 26.12 1.78
CA VAL A 462 2.12 25.34 0.65
C VAL A 462 3.06 25.60 -0.52
N PHE A 463 3.60 24.55 -1.11
CA PHE A 463 4.31 24.62 -2.38
C PHE A 463 3.51 23.87 -3.44
N ILE A 464 3.50 24.39 -4.67
CA ILE A 464 2.87 23.76 -5.82
C ILE A 464 3.87 23.80 -6.96
N ASN A 465 4.14 22.66 -7.60
CA ASN A 465 5.22 22.51 -8.58
C ASN A 465 6.55 23.08 -8.04
N GLY A 466 6.91 22.70 -6.81
CA GLY A 466 8.09 23.18 -6.09
C GLY A 466 8.12 24.67 -5.70
N ARG A 467 7.03 25.44 -5.90
CA ARG A 467 7.01 26.92 -5.74
C ARG A 467 6.02 27.39 -4.68
N LEU A 468 6.40 28.39 -3.89
CA LEU A 468 5.64 28.86 -2.71
C LEU A 468 4.28 29.48 -3.09
N ALA A 469 3.23 28.68 -2.87
CA ALA A 469 1.84 29.02 -3.13
C ALA A 469 1.13 29.66 -1.91
N LEU A 470 1.56 29.37 -0.69
CA LEU A 470 1.06 30.04 0.53
C LEU A 470 2.13 30.10 1.61
N ASP A 471 2.16 31.21 2.34
CA ASP A 471 3.01 31.43 3.50
C ASP A 471 2.18 32.02 4.64
N LEU A 472 1.80 31.16 5.58
CA LEU A 472 1.24 31.47 6.90
C LEU A 472 2.31 31.18 7.96
N GLY A 473 3.54 31.68 7.75
CA GLY A 473 4.65 31.49 8.68
C GLY A 473 4.62 32.41 9.90
N GLY A 474 5.20 31.92 10.99
CA GLY A 474 5.25 32.55 12.30
C GLY A 474 4.40 31.82 13.34
N ILE A 475 4.63 32.15 14.60
CA ILE A 475 3.85 31.67 15.73
C ILE A 475 2.64 32.59 15.92
N HIS A 476 1.45 32.04 15.68
CA HIS A 476 0.16 32.72 15.68
C HIS A 476 -1.00 31.74 15.90
N GLY A 477 -2.02 32.19 16.64
CA GLY A 477 -3.28 31.46 16.72
C GLY A 477 -3.95 31.34 15.35
N ALA A 478 -4.69 30.24 15.15
CA ALA A 478 -5.35 29.79 13.92
C ALA A 478 -5.56 30.85 12.81
N GLU A 479 -4.62 30.93 11.87
CA GLU A 479 -4.70 31.79 10.68
C GLU A 479 -5.12 30.96 9.45
N ALA A 480 -5.93 31.55 8.56
CA ALA A 480 -6.44 30.89 7.36
C ALA A 480 -5.98 31.59 6.08
N GLY A 481 -5.67 30.80 5.05
CA GLY A 481 -5.22 31.28 3.75
C GLY A 481 -5.86 30.49 2.60
N THR A 482 -6.10 31.17 1.47
CA THR A 482 -6.72 30.58 0.27
C THR A 482 -5.88 30.94 -0.95
N VAL A 483 -5.66 29.97 -1.84
CA VAL A 483 -4.93 30.14 -3.10
C VAL A 483 -5.82 29.72 -4.26
N THR A 484 -6.21 30.67 -5.11
CA THR A 484 -6.85 30.39 -6.41
C THR A 484 -5.75 30.11 -7.43
N LEU A 485 -5.60 28.87 -7.88
CA LEU A 485 -4.43 28.47 -8.69
C LEU A 485 -4.40 29.17 -10.06
N SER A 486 -5.57 29.37 -10.69
CA SER A 486 -5.68 30.11 -11.94
C SER A 486 -5.30 31.59 -11.86
N ALA A 487 -5.27 32.19 -10.66
CA ALA A 487 -4.76 33.55 -10.47
C ALA A 487 -3.23 33.62 -10.38
N ARG A 488 -2.54 32.48 -10.16
CA ARG A 488 -1.07 32.38 -10.01
C ARG A 488 -0.42 31.37 -10.96
N ALA A 489 -1.14 30.92 -11.98
CA ALA A 489 -0.69 29.87 -12.91
C ALA A 489 0.66 30.17 -13.57
N GLU A 490 0.90 31.40 -14.03
CA GLU A 490 2.18 31.82 -14.63
C GLU A 490 3.36 31.78 -13.63
N GLU A 491 3.11 32.14 -12.37
CA GLU A 491 4.13 32.16 -11.31
C GLU A 491 4.51 30.74 -10.86
N LEU A 492 3.50 29.88 -10.75
CA LEU A 492 3.61 28.48 -10.32
C LEU A 492 3.96 27.51 -11.47
N GLY A 493 3.93 27.96 -12.73
CA GLY A 493 4.24 27.12 -13.90
C GLY A 493 3.12 26.17 -14.34
N LEU A 494 1.86 26.52 -14.05
CA LEU A 494 0.70 25.64 -14.24
C LEU A 494 0.07 25.78 -15.64
N VAL A 495 -0.12 24.63 -16.31
CA VAL A 495 -0.76 24.50 -17.62
C VAL A 495 -1.94 23.53 -17.49
N PRO A 496 -3.16 23.87 -17.95
CA PRO A 496 -4.32 22.99 -17.80
C PRO A 496 -4.12 21.62 -18.47
N GLY A 497 -4.61 20.55 -17.83
CA GLY A 497 -4.47 19.16 -18.28
C GLY A 497 -3.11 18.51 -17.95
N ARG A 498 -2.31 19.14 -17.09
CA ARG A 498 -1.06 18.59 -16.55
C ARG A 498 -1.20 18.25 -15.07
N ILE A 499 -0.42 17.28 -14.59
CA ILE A 499 -0.45 16.83 -13.19
C ILE A 499 0.70 17.48 -12.40
N TYR A 500 0.36 18.08 -11.25
CA TYR A 500 1.31 18.80 -10.42
C TYR A 500 1.29 18.30 -8.97
N GLU A 501 2.46 18.33 -8.33
CA GLU A 501 2.61 18.12 -6.89
C GLU A 501 2.07 19.34 -6.11
N VAL A 502 1.31 19.09 -5.04
CA VAL A 502 1.20 19.98 -3.88
C VAL A 502 2.01 19.39 -2.73
N ALA A 503 2.97 20.16 -2.21
CA ALA A 503 3.78 19.79 -1.05
C ALA A 503 3.41 20.70 0.12
N LEU A 504 3.07 20.11 1.25
CA LEU A 504 2.44 20.81 2.37
C LEU A 504 3.24 20.60 3.65
N PHE A 505 3.63 21.71 4.26
CA PHE A 505 4.50 21.74 5.42
C PHE A 505 3.84 22.55 6.54
N GLN A 506 3.76 21.99 7.73
CA GLN A 506 3.25 22.67 8.92
C GLN A 506 4.24 22.50 10.09
N ALA A 507 4.21 23.43 11.05
CA ALA A 507 4.94 23.32 12.30
C ALA A 507 4.11 23.84 13.46
N GLU A 508 3.93 23.02 14.49
CA GLU A 508 3.41 23.45 15.79
C GLU A 508 4.59 23.73 16.72
N ARG A 509 4.66 24.93 17.27
CA ARG A 509 5.86 25.42 17.96
C ARG A 509 5.56 26.04 19.32
N HIS A 510 4.30 26.14 19.73
CA HIS A 510 3.92 26.89 20.92
C HIS A 510 2.77 26.25 21.71
N THR A 511 2.91 26.22 23.04
CA THR A 511 2.05 25.41 23.92
C THR A 511 0.70 26.07 24.25
N THR A 512 -0.08 26.50 23.27
CA THR A 512 -1.36 27.23 23.47
C THR A 512 -2.56 26.53 22.83
N GLY A 513 -2.43 26.12 21.59
CA GLY A 513 -3.40 25.37 20.81
C GLY A 513 -2.69 24.77 19.60
N SER A 514 -3.38 23.93 18.83
CA SER A 514 -2.95 23.56 17.49
C SER A 514 -4.20 23.25 16.68
N SER A 515 -4.24 23.67 15.42
CA SER A 515 -5.38 23.44 14.55
C SER A 515 -4.92 23.36 13.11
N TYR A 516 -5.46 22.39 12.39
CA TYR A 516 -5.08 22.15 11.02
C TYR A 516 -6.30 21.95 10.14
N GLN A 517 -6.33 22.65 9.01
CA GLN A 517 -7.33 22.43 7.97
C GLN A 517 -6.63 22.42 6.62
N LEU A 518 -7.03 21.46 5.79
CA LEU A 518 -6.73 21.41 4.38
C LEU A 518 -8.03 21.31 3.59
N THR A 519 -8.10 21.94 2.42
CA THR A 519 -9.19 21.76 1.47
C THR A 519 -8.62 21.72 0.07
N LEU A 520 -8.83 20.59 -0.60
CA LEU A 520 -8.41 20.27 -1.96
C LEU A 520 -9.67 20.17 -2.83
N ASN A 521 -9.69 20.74 -4.03
CA ASN A 521 -10.83 20.64 -4.94
C ASN A 521 -10.40 20.27 -6.35
N SER A 522 -11.12 19.32 -6.97
CA SER A 522 -10.76 18.75 -8.28
C SER A 522 -9.50 17.87 -8.30
N PHE A 523 -9.04 17.39 -7.12
CA PHE A 523 -7.85 16.54 -6.91
C PHE A 523 -8.06 15.06 -7.30
N GLY A 524 -8.98 14.78 -8.22
CA GLY A 524 -9.13 13.45 -8.79
C GLY A 524 -8.10 13.24 -9.88
N THR A 525 -7.12 12.37 -9.62
CA THR A 525 -6.45 11.59 -10.66
C THR A 525 -7.42 10.53 -11.20
N ARG A 526 -7.20 10.04 -12.42
CA ARG A 526 -7.86 8.82 -12.87
C ARG A 526 -7.13 7.64 -12.22
N ARG A 527 -7.90 6.71 -11.68
CA ARG A 527 -7.42 5.38 -11.29
C ARG A 527 -8.53 4.37 -11.60
N THR A 528 -8.16 3.11 -11.59
CA THR A 528 -9.08 1.98 -11.64
C THR A 528 -9.28 1.44 -10.22
N GLU A 529 -10.49 1.03 -9.89
CA GLU A 529 -10.71 0.03 -8.83
C GLU A 529 -11.18 -1.25 -9.52
N CYS A 530 -10.40 -2.31 -9.38
CA CYS A 530 -10.77 -3.64 -9.83
C CYS A 530 -11.39 -4.45 -8.70
N ARG A 531 -12.27 -5.39 -9.08
CA ARG A 531 -12.88 -6.37 -8.19
C ARG A 531 -13.03 -7.66 -8.97
N SER A 532 -12.78 -8.80 -8.33
CA SER A 532 -13.11 -10.08 -8.93
C SER A 532 -14.61 -10.10 -9.28
N LEU A 533 -14.94 -10.68 -10.44
CA LEU A 533 -16.33 -11.03 -10.75
C LEU A 533 -16.79 -12.14 -9.82
N CYS A 534 -15.90 -13.04 -9.44
CA CYS A 534 -16.20 -14.15 -8.56
C CYS A 534 -16.74 -13.67 -7.19
N GLY A 535 -17.91 -14.17 -6.81
CA GLY A 535 -18.60 -13.82 -5.56
C GLY A 535 -19.76 -12.85 -5.76
N ASN A 536 -20.15 -12.55 -7.00
CA ASN A 536 -21.26 -11.69 -7.33
C ASN A 536 -22.63 -12.44 -7.42
N ALA A 537 -22.60 -13.77 -7.32
CA ALA A 537 -23.70 -14.73 -7.49
C ALA A 537 -24.26 -14.81 -8.93
N ILE A 538 -23.41 -14.57 -9.94
CA ILE A 538 -23.69 -14.73 -11.36
C ILE A 538 -22.47 -15.42 -11.98
N ILE A 539 -22.69 -16.55 -12.67
CA ILE A 539 -21.62 -17.25 -13.39
C ILE A 539 -21.24 -16.42 -14.62
N ASP A 540 -20.08 -15.77 -14.56
CA ASP A 540 -19.50 -14.94 -15.62
C ASP A 540 -18.56 -15.74 -16.57
N GLU A 541 -18.07 -15.09 -17.63
CA GLU A 541 -17.24 -15.76 -18.66
C GLU A 541 -15.86 -16.13 -18.12
N GLY A 542 -15.68 -17.41 -17.78
CA GLY A 542 -14.46 -17.97 -17.18
C GLY A 542 -14.73 -18.80 -15.93
N GLU A 543 -15.90 -18.63 -15.30
CA GLU A 543 -16.28 -19.29 -14.06
C GLU A 543 -16.99 -20.63 -14.31
N ALA A 544 -16.74 -21.63 -13.45
CA ALA A 544 -17.50 -22.88 -13.46
C ALA A 544 -18.74 -22.82 -12.54
N CYS A 545 -18.68 -22.00 -11.48
CA CYS A 545 -19.82 -21.67 -10.63
C CYS A 545 -19.57 -20.39 -9.79
N ASP A 546 -20.64 -19.72 -9.37
CA ASP A 546 -20.60 -18.66 -8.36
C ASP A 546 -21.85 -18.77 -7.48
N ASP A 547 -21.68 -19.02 -6.18
CA ASP A 547 -22.76 -19.10 -5.20
C ASP A 547 -22.90 -17.81 -4.34
N GLY A 548 -22.04 -16.83 -4.58
CA GLY A 548 -21.98 -15.54 -3.87
C GLY A 548 -21.32 -15.61 -2.48
N VAL A 549 -20.79 -16.77 -2.09
CA VAL A 549 -20.01 -16.97 -0.85
C VAL A 549 -18.63 -17.52 -1.18
N ASN A 550 -18.58 -18.54 -2.06
CA ASN A 550 -17.37 -19.11 -2.66
C ASN A 550 -16.29 -19.49 -1.62
N ASP A 551 -16.72 -20.07 -0.50
CA ASP A 551 -15.89 -20.43 0.65
C ASP A 551 -15.25 -21.83 0.55
N GLY A 552 -15.36 -22.49 -0.60
CA GLY A 552 -14.90 -23.86 -0.81
C GLY A 552 -15.74 -24.93 -0.11
N ALA A 553 -16.89 -24.57 0.47
CA ALA A 553 -17.74 -25.54 1.15
C ALA A 553 -18.22 -26.66 0.20
N TYR A 554 -18.29 -27.88 0.73
CA TYR A 554 -18.71 -29.05 -0.03
C TYR A 554 -20.08 -28.86 -0.69
N GLY A 555 -20.14 -29.04 -2.02
CA GLY A 555 -21.31 -28.78 -2.86
C GLY A 555 -21.54 -27.31 -3.27
N GLY A 556 -20.64 -26.39 -2.91
CA GLY A 556 -20.64 -24.98 -3.32
C GLY A 556 -19.52 -24.66 -4.33
N CYS A 557 -18.96 -23.45 -4.22
CA CYS A 557 -17.88 -22.95 -5.07
C CYS A 557 -16.61 -22.65 -4.28
N THR A 558 -15.44 -22.83 -4.92
CA THR A 558 -14.14 -22.42 -4.38
C THR A 558 -13.94 -20.90 -4.51
N PRO A 559 -12.98 -20.28 -3.79
CA PRO A 559 -12.67 -18.85 -3.93
C PRO A 559 -12.28 -18.42 -5.36
N GLY A 560 -11.90 -19.35 -6.23
CA GLY A 560 -11.64 -19.11 -7.66
C GLY A 560 -12.85 -19.33 -8.58
N CYS A 561 -14.07 -19.43 -8.05
CA CYS A 561 -15.30 -19.71 -8.81
C CYS A 561 -15.26 -21.01 -9.64
N MET A 562 -14.56 -22.00 -9.09
CA MET A 562 -14.56 -23.38 -9.56
C MET A 562 -15.46 -24.23 -8.67
N LEU A 563 -16.03 -25.31 -9.21
CA LEU A 563 -16.88 -26.21 -8.43
C LEU A 563 -16.07 -26.84 -7.30
N ALA A 564 -16.53 -26.66 -6.06
CA ALA A 564 -15.94 -27.28 -4.90
C ALA A 564 -16.13 -28.82 -4.93
N PRO A 565 -15.42 -29.58 -4.06
CA PRO A 565 -15.69 -30.99 -3.81
C PRO A 565 -17.19 -31.24 -3.62
N ARG A 566 -17.79 -32.18 -4.35
CA ARG A 566 -19.23 -32.42 -4.33
C ARG A 566 -19.60 -33.83 -4.80
N CYS A 567 -20.66 -34.37 -4.21
CA CYS A 567 -21.24 -35.61 -4.69
C CYS A 567 -21.65 -35.59 -6.18
N GLY A 568 -21.22 -36.61 -6.88
CA GLY A 568 -21.45 -36.86 -8.29
C GLY A 568 -20.38 -36.26 -9.22
N ASP A 569 -19.16 -36.04 -8.73
CA ASP A 569 -18.04 -35.52 -9.54
C ASP A 569 -17.01 -36.59 -9.95
N SER A 570 -17.26 -37.85 -9.59
CA SER A 570 -16.42 -39.05 -9.83
C SER A 570 -15.20 -39.19 -8.90
N VAL A 571 -15.02 -38.32 -7.90
CA VAL A 571 -13.88 -38.35 -6.96
C VAL A 571 -14.37 -38.54 -5.54
N VAL A 572 -13.97 -39.63 -4.85
CA VAL A 572 -14.47 -39.91 -3.48
C VAL A 572 -13.76 -39.06 -2.42
N GLN A 573 -14.48 -38.12 -1.84
CA GLN A 573 -13.98 -37.12 -0.88
C GLN A 573 -14.22 -37.58 0.57
N TYR A 574 -13.44 -38.58 0.99
CA TYR A 574 -13.54 -39.21 2.32
C TYR A 574 -13.47 -38.25 3.52
N ILE A 575 -12.86 -37.07 3.36
CA ILE A 575 -12.75 -36.06 4.43
C ILE A 575 -14.06 -35.28 4.63
N GLU A 576 -14.83 -35.06 3.56
CA GLU A 576 -16.14 -34.40 3.58
C GLU A 576 -17.30 -35.36 3.92
N GLY A 577 -16.98 -36.65 4.06
CA GLY A 577 -17.90 -37.68 4.56
C GLY A 577 -18.49 -38.60 3.49
N GLU A 578 -17.96 -38.56 2.27
CA GLU A 578 -18.37 -39.50 1.22
C GLU A 578 -17.88 -40.93 1.50
N GLU A 579 -18.72 -41.91 1.17
CA GLU A 579 -18.40 -43.34 1.18
C GLU A 579 -18.21 -43.91 -0.24
N CYS A 580 -18.74 -43.21 -1.25
CA CYS A 580 -18.66 -43.51 -2.67
C CYS A 580 -18.92 -42.24 -3.47
N ASP A 581 -18.50 -42.23 -4.74
CA ASP A 581 -18.96 -41.32 -5.79
C ASP A 581 -19.00 -42.15 -7.08
N ASP A 582 -20.10 -42.06 -7.85
CA ASP A 582 -20.27 -42.77 -9.13
C ASP A 582 -20.52 -41.82 -10.33
N GLY A 583 -20.06 -40.57 -10.20
CA GLY A 583 -20.10 -39.53 -11.23
C GLY A 583 -21.48 -38.95 -11.46
N ASN A 584 -22.42 -39.18 -10.55
CA ASN A 584 -23.78 -38.63 -10.65
C ASN A 584 -24.50 -38.54 -9.29
N THR A 585 -25.70 -37.95 -9.27
CA THR A 585 -26.53 -37.76 -8.05
C THR A 585 -27.86 -38.52 -8.10
N THR A 586 -27.90 -39.65 -8.82
CA THR A 586 -29.04 -40.58 -8.79
C THR A 586 -29.03 -41.37 -7.48
N SER A 587 -29.98 -42.27 -7.31
CA SER A 587 -29.99 -43.23 -6.21
C SER A 587 -30.61 -44.54 -6.70
N ARG A 588 -30.16 -45.65 -6.12
CA ARG A 588 -30.40 -47.06 -6.50
C ARG A 588 -29.55 -47.58 -7.64
N ASP A 589 -28.44 -46.91 -7.92
CA ASP A 589 -27.37 -47.32 -8.84
C ASP A 589 -26.11 -47.84 -8.12
N GLY A 590 -25.97 -47.59 -6.81
CA GLY A 590 -24.88 -48.13 -5.98
C GLY A 590 -24.29 -47.09 -5.04
N CYS A 591 -24.30 -45.83 -5.47
CA CYS A 591 -24.11 -44.67 -4.62
C CYS A 591 -25.42 -43.89 -4.46
N SER A 592 -25.57 -43.14 -3.35
CA SER A 592 -26.75 -42.30 -3.12
C SER A 592 -26.55 -40.89 -3.67
N ALA A 593 -27.64 -40.13 -3.79
CA ALA A 593 -27.61 -38.70 -4.13
C ALA A 593 -26.93 -37.81 -3.06
N THR A 594 -26.35 -38.41 -2.02
CA THR A 594 -25.56 -37.77 -0.96
C THR A 594 -24.26 -38.56 -0.71
N CYS A 595 -23.79 -39.31 -1.70
CA CYS A 595 -22.52 -40.03 -1.72
C CYS A 595 -22.29 -41.01 -0.56
N MET A 596 -23.37 -41.67 -0.14
CA MET A 596 -23.38 -42.76 0.84
C MET A 596 -23.58 -44.11 0.15
N LEU A 597 -22.95 -45.18 0.66
CA LEU A 597 -23.07 -46.51 0.06
C LEU A 597 -24.49 -47.08 0.21
N GLU A 598 -25.09 -47.47 -0.90
CA GLU A 598 -26.46 -48.02 -0.89
C GLU A 598 -26.48 -49.52 -0.55
N LEU A 599 -26.91 -49.83 0.67
CA LEU A 599 -27.16 -51.20 1.10
C LEU A 599 -28.50 -51.70 0.50
N GLY A 600 -28.39 -52.50 -0.57
CA GLY A 600 -29.52 -53.09 -1.33
C GLY A 600 -30.34 -54.17 -0.63
#